data_AF-A0A1J7JIB3-F1
#
_entry.id   AF-A0A1J7JIB3-F1
#
_cell.length_a   1.000
_cell.length_b   1.000
_cell.length_c   1.000
_cell.angle_alpha   90.00
_cell.angle_beta   90.00
_cell.angle_gamma   90.00
#
_symmetry.space_group_name_H-M   'P 1'
#
loop_
_entity.id
_entity.type
_entity.pdbx_description
1 polymer ?
#
loop_
_entity_poly.entity_id
_entity_poly.type
_entity_poly.pdbx_seq_one_letter_code
_entity_poly.pdbx_strand_id
1 'polypeptide(L)'
;MSANIPESIPTSSDRHSKRAVKKRALTPVSQQAATVESLFARPDQEIRLPQSGSAVAARRAVPEIVTNVQGSSAGAGSGEFHVYKASRRREYERLRQMDEEVRKETEAEEFERLRREREERDAEKTRRNRERREKKKGKRGNKGTAAGGEAGGKAKILPRIQVDGEDGESKRDGGDANAGAEKAAGANGASEQPGLLIHDDDD
;
A
#
# COMPACT_ATOMS: atom_id res chain seq x y z
N MET A 1 -43.72 -20.81 -40.29
CA MET A 1 -42.37 -21.41 -40.36
C MET A 1 -41.60 -20.70 -41.46
N SER A 2 -40.77 -19.71 -41.13
CA SER A 2 -39.95 -18.98 -42.10
C SER A 2 -38.60 -19.67 -42.23
N ALA A 3 -38.29 -20.12 -43.44
CA ALA A 3 -37.08 -20.85 -43.78
C ALA A 3 -35.81 -20.02 -43.53
N ASN A 4 -34.76 -20.68 -43.02
CA ASN A 4 -33.40 -20.14 -42.98
C ASN A 4 -32.85 -20.06 -44.40
N ILE A 5 -32.93 -18.87 -45.01
CA ILE A 5 -32.30 -18.55 -46.28
C ILE A 5 -30.82 -18.19 -45.98
N PRO A 6 -29.82 -18.76 -46.68
CA PRO A 6 -28.40 -18.57 -46.36
C PRO A 6 -27.88 -17.13 -46.58
N GLU A 7 -28.68 -16.22 -47.14
CA GLU A 7 -28.26 -14.85 -47.46
C GLU A 7 -28.54 -13.81 -46.36
N SER A 8 -29.17 -14.21 -45.25
CA SER A 8 -29.52 -13.27 -44.16
C SER A 8 -28.64 -13.41 -42.91
N ILE A 9 -27.41 -13.88 -43.05
CA ILE A 9 -26.44 -13.84 -41.96
C ILE A 9 -25.96 -12.38 -41.87
N PRO A 10 -26.21 -11.66 -40.76
CA PRO A 10 -25.75 -10.28 -40.66
C PRO A 10 -24.22 -10.27 -40.79
N THR A 11 -23.69 -9.35 -41.59
CA THR A 11 -22.23 -9.20 -41.86
C THR A 11 -21.38 -8.99 -40.59
N SER A 12 -22.02 -8.78 -39.44
CA SER A 12 -21.41 -8.78 -38.11
C SER A 12 -21.04 -10.18 -37.58
N SER A 13 -21.56 -11.25 -38.18
CA SER A 13 -21.36 -12.65 -37.77
C SER A 13 -20.52 -13.48 -38.74
N ASP A 14 -20.07 -12.87 -39.84
CA ASP A 14 -19.13 -13.50 -40.79
C ASP A 14 -17.69 -13.49 -40.23
N ARG A 15 -17.06 -14.66 -40.15
CA ARG A 15 -15.67 -14.85 -39.68
C ARG A 15 -14.63 -14.25 -40.62
N HIS A 16 -14.95 -14.03 -41.89
CA HIS A 16 -14.06 -13.40 -42.88
C HIS A 16 -14.19 -11.87 -42.92
N SER A 17 -15.18 -11.32 -42.21
CA SER A 17 -15.39 -9.89 -42.07
C SER A 17 -14.28 -9.26 -41.23
N LYS A 18 -13.40 -8.48 -41.87
CA LYS A 18 -12.36 -7.68 -41.19
C LYS A 18 -12.91 -6.41 -40.53
N ARG A 19 -14.21 -6.37 -40.23
CA ARG A 19 -14.84 -5.22 -39.57
C ARG A 19 -14.26 -5.11 -38.15
N ALA A 20 -13.83 -3.91 -37.78
CA ALA A 20 -13.41 -3.62 -36.41
C ALA A 20 -14.59 -3.86 -35.45
N VAL A 21 -14.55 -4.97 -34.72
CA VAL A 21 -15.50 -5.25 -33.65
C VAL A 21 -15.14 -4.33 -32.49
N LYS A 22 -16.11 -3.56 -32.00
CA LYS A 22 -15.94 -2.75 -30.80
C LYS A 22 -15.59 -3.71 -29.65
N LYS A 23 -14.31 -3.75 -29.25
CA LYS A 23 -13.88 -4.48 -28.07
C LYS A 23 -14.63 -3.87 -26.88
N ARG A 24 -15.45 -4.68 -26.20
CA ARG A 24 -16.09 -4.25 -24.96
C ARG A 24 -14.98 -3.94 -23.96
N ALA A 25 -15.09 -2.84 -23.22
CA ALA A 25 -14.18 -2.59 -22.11
C ALA A 25 -14.43 -3.68 -21.07
N LEU A 26 -13.49 -4.63 -20.95
CA LEU A 26 -13.60 -5.71 -19.96
C LEU A 26 -13.53 -5.10 -18.57
N THR A 27 -14.48 -5.47 -17.71
CA THR A 27 -14.43 -5.17 -16.27
C THR A 27 -13.16 -5.78 -15.65
N PRO A 28 -12.61 -5.23 -14.55
CA PRO A 28 -11.40 -5.78 -13.92
C PRO A 28 -11.50 -7.28 -13.63
N VAL A 29 -12.68 -7.73 -13.17
CA VAL A 29 -12.96 -9.15 -12.92
C VAL A 29 -12.91 -9.98 -14.20
N SER A 30 -13.48 -9.48 -15.30
CA SER A 30 -13.45 -10.21 -16.58
C SER A 30 -12.04 -10.28 -17.19
N GLN A 31 -11.19 -9.28 -16.95
CA GLN A 31 -9.78 -9.33 -17.37
C GLN A 31 -9.03 -10.40 -16.59
N GLN A 32 -9.20 -10.44 -15.26
CA GLN A 32 -8.62 -11.48 -14.41
C GLN A 32 -9.10 -12.88 -14.82
N ALA A 33 -10.41 -13.06 -15.03
CA ALA A 33 -10.97 -14.32 -15.49
C ALA A 33 -10.35 -14.78 -16.82
N ALA A 34 -10.20 -13.89 -17.79
CA ALA A 34 -9.56 -14.22 -19.07
C ALA A 34 -8.07 -14.59 -18.92
N THR A 35 -7.33 -13.94 -18.00
CA THR A 35 -5.94 -14.33 -17.69
C THR A 35 -5.87 -15.68 -17.00
N VAL A 36 -6.82 -15.99 -16.12
CA VAL A 36 -6.88 -17.28 -15.42
C VAL A 36 -7.26 -18.40 -16.40
N GLU A 37 -8.21 -18.15 -17.29
CA GLU A 37 -8.61 -19.09 -18.35
C GLU A 37 -7.44 -19.40 -19.30
N SER A 38 -6.62 -18.41 -19.64
CA SER A 38 -5.43 -18.63 -20.49
C SER A 38 -4.32 -19.41 -19.78
N LEU A 39 -4.14 -19.22 -18.47
CA LEU A 39 -3.21 -20.03 -17.66
C LEU A 39 -3.71 -21.49 -17.53
N PHE A 40 -5.01 -21.69 -17.32
CA PHE A 40 -5.59 -23.04 -17.22
C PHE A 40 -5.63 -23.80 -18.55
N ALA A 41 -5.55 -23.12 -19.70
CA ALA A 41 -5.44 -23.79 -21.00
C ALA A 41 -4.16 -24.62 -21.13
N ARG A 42 -3.11 -24.31 -20.35
CA ARG A 42 -1.82 -25.03 -20.33
C ARG A 42 -1.30 -25.15 -18.89
N PRO A 43 -1.85 -26.06 -18.08
CA PRO A 43 -1.49 -26.18 -16.68
C PRO A 43 -0.04 -26.64 -16.45
N ASP A 44 0.54 -27.37 -17.41
CA ASP A 44 1.92 -27.87 -17.32
C ASP A 44 2.98 -26.82 -17.69
N GLN A 45 2.57 -25.62 -18.12
CA GLN A 45 3.50 -24.57 -18.52
C GLN A 45 4.14 -23.90 -17.29
N GLU A 46 5.47 -23.96 -17.20
CA GLU A 46 6.22 -23.25 -16.17
C GLU A 46 5.99 -21.72 -16.22
N ILE A 47 5.48 -21.17 -15.13
CA ILE A 47 5.24 -19.73 -14.98
C ILE A 47 6.54 -19.08 -14.50
N ARG A 48 7.21 -18.35 -15.40
CA ARG A 48 8.38 -17.53 -15.04
C ARG A 48 7.93 -16.22 -14.43
N LEU A 49 7.92 -16.16 -13.10
CA LEU A 49 7.76 -14.90 -12.39
C LEU A 49 9.03 -14.05 -12.59
N PRO A 50 8.91 -12.74 -12.82
CA PRO A 50 10.07 -11.87 -12.86
C PRO A 50 10.76 -11.95 -11.50
N GLN A 51 12.06 -12.28 -11.48
CA GLN A 51 12.84 -12.19 -10.25
C GLN A 51 12.78 -10.75 -9.74
N SER A 52 12.40 -10.59 -8.47
CA SER A 52 12.28 -9.29 -7.83
C SER A 52 13.62 -8.57 -7.94
N GLY A 53 13.66 -7.47 -8.69
CA GLY A 53 14.88 -6.71 -8.87
C GLY A 53 15.83 -7.29 -9.92
N SER A 54 15.35 -7.59 -11.14
CA SER A 54 16.18 -7.41 -12.33
C SER A 54 16.66 -5.96 -12.33
N ALA A 55 17.76 -5.72 -11.61
CA ALA A 55 18.41 -4.46 -11.45
C ALA A 55 18.48 -3.82 -12.83
N VAL A 56 18.02 -2.57 -12.90
CA VAL A 56 18.27 -1.67 -14.03
C VAL A 56 19.67 -1.98 -14.51
N ALA A 57 19.76 -2.64 -15.68
CA ALA A 57 20.91 -3.45 -16.10
C ALA A 57 22.21 -2.86 -15.54
N ALA A 58 22.81 -3.54 -14.55
CA ALA A 58 24.00 -3.08 -13.85
C ALA A 58 24.92 -2.44 -14.89
N ARG A 59 25.11 -1.12 -14.79
CA ARG A 59 25.76 -0.39 -15.87
C ARG A 59 27.11 -1.03 -16.12
N ARG A 60 27.39 -1.27 -17.41
CA ARG A 60 28.70 -1.81 -17.79
C ARG A 60 29.76 -0.89 -17.20
N ALA A 61 30.58 -1.44 -16.31
CA ALA A 61 31.70 -0.72 -15.73
C ALA A 61 32.52 -0.08 -16.86
N VAL A 62 33.03 1.13 -16.60
CA VAL A 62 33.95 1.77 -17.56
C VAL A 62 35.15 0.82 -17.71
N PRO A 63 35.50 0.40 -18.93
CA PRO A 63 36.63 -0.50 -19.13
C PRO A 63 37.91 0.19 -18.65
N GLU A 64 38.72 -0.53 -17.87
CA GLU A 64 39.96 0.00 -17.30
C GLU A 64 41.01 0.34 -18.37
N ILE A 65 41.05 -0.45 -19.45
CA ILE A 65 42.01 -0.26 -20.54
C ILE A 65 41.25 0.08 -21.82
N VAL A 66 41.52 1.28 -22.34
CA VAL A 66 41.10 1.67 -23.68
C VAL A 66 42.27 1.40 -24.62
N THR A 67 42.11 0.43 -25.52
CA THR A 67 43.18 -0.01 -26.43
C THR A 67 43.39 0.90 -27.64
N ASN A 68 42.45 1.81 -27.92
CA ASN A 68 42.40 2.59 -29.15
C ASN A 68 42.77 4.07 -28.93
N VAL A 69 43.75 4.35 -28.05
CA VAL A 69 44.17 5.71 -27.73
C VAL A 69 45.19 6.18 -28.76
N GLN A 70 44.78 7.13 -29.61
CA GLN A 70 45.68 7.82 -30.53
C GLN A 70 46.63 8.73 -29.73
N GLY A 71 47.87 8.93 -30.22
CA GLY A 71 48.89 9.71 -29.49
C GLY A 71 48.46 11.14 -29.13
N SER A 72 49.01 11.68 -28.03
CA SER A 72 48.55 12.95 -27.44
C SER A 72 48.70 14.19 -28.33
N SER A 73 49.59 14.14 -29.32
CA SER A 73 49.80 15.22 -30.30
C SER A 73 49.05 15.00 -31.61
N ALA A 74 48.35 13.87 -31.76
CA ALA A 74 47.66 13.55 -32.98
C ALA A 74 46.35 14.35 -33.08
N GLY A 75 46.01 14.81 -34.30
CA GLY A 75 44.81 15.62 -34.53
C GLY A 75 43.49 14.87 -34.29
N ALA A 76 42.39 15.63 -34.18
CA ALA A 76 41.06 15.07 -34.01
C ALA A 76 40.64 14.23 -35.23
N GLY A 77 40.40 12.94 -35.02
CA GLY A 77 39.84 12.05 -36.04
C GLY A 77 38.34 12.27 -36.25
N SER A 78 37.79 11.78 -37.36
CA SER A 78 36.35 11.89 -37.68
C SER A 78 35.44 11.17 -36.68
N GLY A 79 35.96 10.16 -35.97
CA GLY A 79 35.23 9.41 -34.95
C GLY A 79 35.26 10.02 -33.55
N GLU A 80 36.14 11.00 -33.28
CA GLU A 80 36.39 11.52 -31.93
C GLU A 80 35.14 12.20 -31.34
N PHE A 81 34.37 12.89 -32.19
CA PHE A 81 33.11 13.51 -31.77
C PHE A 81 32.12 12.49 -31.21
N HIS A 82 32.03 11.30 -31.81
CA HIS A 82 31.12 10.26 -31.35
C HIS A 82 31.61 9.58 -30.08
N VAL A 83 32.94 9.42 -29.92
CA VAL A 83 33.56 8.93 -28.69
C VAL A 83 33.21 9.87 -27.53
N TYR A 84 33.42 11.18 -27.70
CA TYR A 84 33.07 12.19 -26.70
C TYR A 84 31.56 12.22 -26.39
N LYS A 85 30.71 12.16 -27.42
CA LYS A 85 29.25 12.12 -27.22
C LYS A 85 28.82 10.91 -26.38
N ALA A 86 29.41 9.75 -26.65
CA ALA A 86 29.12 8.53 -25.90
C ALA A 86 29.68 8.59 -24.46
N SER A 87 30.91 9.07 -24.27
CA SER A 87 31.51 9.19 -22.93
C SER A 87 30.78 10.21 -22.06
N ARG A 88 30.46 11.39 -22.60
CA ARG A 88 29.67 12.42 -21.90
C ARG A 88 28.28 11.91 -21.51
N ARG A 89 27.60 11.18 -22.41
CA ARG A 89 26.30 10.59 -22.11
C ARG A 89 26.40 9.58 -20.96
N ARG A 90 27.39 8.68 -21.00
CA ARG A 90 27.64 7.72 -19.91
C ARG A 90 27.93 8.42 -18.59
N GLU A 91 28.68 9.51 -18.62
CA GLU A 91 29.04 10.27 -17.40
C GLU A 91 27.84 11.01 -16.80
N TYR A 92 27.02 11.68 -17.60
CA TYR A 92 25.78 12.31 -17.10
C TYR A 92 24.80 11.28 -16.56
N GLU A 93 24.70 10.16 -17.25
CA GLU A 93 23.94 9.01 -16.79
C GLU A 93 24.46 8.57 -15.41
N ARG A 94 25.79 8.42 -15.23
CA ARG A 94 26.45 8.02 -13.97
C ARG A 94 26.14 8.99 -12.83
N LEU A 95 26.41 10.29 -13.04
CA LEU A 95 26.16 11.33 -12.04
C LEU A 95 24.69 11.38 -11.62
N ARG A 96 23.78 11.32 -12.59
CA ARG A 96 22.34 11.32 -12.33
C ARG A 96 21.90 10.14 -11.46
N GLN A 97 22.47 8.95 -11.67
CA GLN A 97 22.13 7.79 -10.84
C GLN A 97 22.65 7.94 -9.42
N MET A 98 23.90 8.39 -9.26
CA MET A 98 24.47 8.65 -7.95
C MET A 98 23.61 9.68 -7.18
N ASP A 99 23.18 10.75 -7.84
CA ASP A 99 22.29 11.75 -7.26
C ASP A 99 20.91 11.16 -6.90
N GLU A 100 20.34 10.30 -7.76
CA GLU A 100 19.06 9.63 -7.51
C GLU A 100 19.15 8.60 -6.38
N GLU A 101 20.27 7.89 -6.23
CA GLU A 101 20.54 6.94 -5.16
C GLU A 101 20.64 7.66 -3.82
N VAL A 102 21.48 8.70 -3.74
CA VAL A 102 21.62 9.53 -2.54
C VAL A 102 20.27 10.12 -2.11
N ARG A 103 19.48 10.63 -3.06
CA ARG A 103 18.13 11.15 -2.75
C ARG A 103 17.25 10.05 -2.16
N LYS A 104 17.18 8.87 -2.79
CA LYS A 104 16.36 7.76 -2.28
C LYS A 104 16.81 7.28 -0.90
N GLU A 105 18.11 7.21 -0.66
CA GLU A 105 18.66 6.82 0.64
C GLU A 105 18.26 7.84 1.71
N THR A 106 18.46 9.13 1.47
CA THR A 106 18.05 10.18 2.41
C THR A 106 16.54 10.19 2.67
N GLU A 107 15.71 10.05 1.64
CA GLU A 107 14.26 9.99 1.77
C GLU A 107 13.81 8.73 2.54
N ALA A 108 14.47 7.58 2.32
CA ALA A 108 14.18 6.35 3.04
C ALA A 108 14.57 6.44 4.52
N GLU A 109 15.74 6.99 4.83
CA GLU A 109 16.19 7.23 6.21
C GLU A 109 15.24 8.16 6.96
N GLU A 110 14.83 9.26 6.33
CA GLU A 110 13.86 10.20 6.90
C GLU A 110 12.50 9.54 7.14
N PHE A 111 12.03 8.76 6.18
CA PHE A 111 10.79 8.02 6.29
C PHE A 111 10.84 7.00 7.43
N GLU A 112 11.91 6.22 7.54
CA GLU A 112 12.10 5.26 8.63
C GLU A 112 12.16 5.95 9.99
N ARG A 113 12.88 7.06 10.11
CA ARG A 113 12.94 7.85 11.35
C ARG A 113 11.55 8.32 11.76
N LEU A 114 10.80 8.92 10.84
CA LEU A 114 9.45 9.42 11.12
C LEU A 114 8.48 8.28 11.45
N ARG A 115 8.64 7.12 10.80
CA ARG A 115 7.84 5.94 11.07
C ARG A 115 8.09 5.41 12.48
N ARG A 116 9.36 5.25 12.87
CA ARG A 116 9.75 4.80 14.23
C ARG A 116 9.22 5.76 15.29
N GLU A 117 9.38 7.07 15.08
CA GLU A 117 8.88 8.07 16.03
C GLU A 117 7.34 8.01 16.19
N ARG A 118 6.59 7.79 15.10
CA ARG A 118 5.14 7.61 15.18
C ARG A 118 4.76 6.33 15.90
N GLU A 119 5.42 5.22 15.59
CA GLU A 119 5.20 3.92 16.23
C GLU A 119 5.50 4.00 17.74
N GLU A 120 6.58 4.66 18.16
CA GLU A 120 6.90 4.91 19.57
C GLU A 120 5.83 5.76 20.27
N ARG A 121 5.42 6.89 19.67
CA ARG A 121 4.37 7.74 20.23
C ARG A 121 3.04 6.98 20.40
N ASP A 122 2.70 6.10 19.47
CA ASP A 122 1.48 5.30 19.54
C ASP A 122 1.62 4.14 20.54
N ALA A 123 2.80 3.52 20.66
CA ALA A 123 3.12 2.52 21.66
C ALA A 123 3.05 3.11 23.08
N GLU A 124 3.59 4.30 23.31
CA GLU A 124 3.53 4.99 24.61
C GLU A 124 2.10 5.32 25.04
N LYS A 125 1.28 5.85 24.12
CA LYS A 125 -0.15 6.10 24.37
C LYS A 125 -0.87 4.79 24.68
N THR A 126 -0.58 3.73 23.95
CA THR A 126 -1.18 2.41 24.14
C THR A 126 -0.78 1.80 25.48
N ARG A 127 0.50 1.88 25.86
CA ARG A 127 1.02 1.45 27.17
C ARG A 127 0.35 2.20 28.31
N ARG A 128 0.32 3.54 28.26
CA ARG A 128 -0.33 4.38 29.28
C ARG A 128 -1.81 4.04 29.44
N ASN A 129 -2.50 3.78 28.34
CA ASN A 129 -3.91 3.39 28.37
C ASN A 129 -4.12 1.96 28.89
N ARG A 130 -3.23 1.02 28.55
CA ARG A 130 -3.22 -0.35 29.08
C ARG A 130 -3.00 -0.36 30.60
N GLU A 131 -1.99 0.34 31.10
CA GLU A 131 -1.74 0.49 32.54
C GLU A 131 -2.94 1.11 33.28
N ARG A 132 -3.60 2.13 32.70
CA ARG A 132 -4.82 2.73 33.25
C ARG A 132 -5.98 1.72 33.33
N ARG A 133 -6.12 0.83 32.35
CA ARG A 133 -7.14 -0.23 32.34
C ARG A 133 -6.82 -1.32 33.36
N GLU A 134 -5.57 -1.75 33.45
CA GLU A 134 -5.11 -2.75 34.43
C GLU A 134 -5.27 -2.27 35.87
N LYS A 135 -4.89 -1.02 36.17
CA LYS A 135 -5.13 -0.40 37.48
C LYS A 135 -6.62 -0.37 37.84
N LYS A 136 -7.51 -0.10 36.87
CA LYS A 136 -8.97 -0.15 37.07
C LYS A 136 -9.47 -1.59 37.25
N LYS A 137 -8.93 -2.56 36.50
CA LYS A 137 -9.27 -3.99 36.61
C LYS A 137 -8.84 -4.55 37.97
N GLY A 138 -7.62 -4.26 38.43
CA GLY A 138 -7.13 -4.66 39.75
C GLY A 138 -7.99 -4.12 40.90
N LYS A 139 -8.39 -2.84 40.84
CA LYS A 139 -9.33 -2.25 41.83
C LYS A 139 -10.71 -2.89 41.81
N ARG A 140 -11.20 -3.33 40.65
CA ARG A 140 -12.50 -4.03 40.52
C ARG A 140 -12.42 -5.49 40.93
N GLY A 141 -11.34 -6.18 40.59
CA GLY A 141 -11.08 -7.57 40.99
C GLY A 141 -10.95 -7.71 42.50
N ASN A 142 -10.20 -6.82 43.16
CA ASN A 142 -10.06 -6.82 44.61
C ASN A 142 -11.36 -6.44 45.37
N LYS A 143 -12.31 -5.78 44.67
CA LYS A 143 -13.64 -5.46 45.21
C LYS A 143 -14.68 -6.55 44.89
N GLY A 144 -14.41 -7.43 43.93
CA GLY A 144 -15.27 -8.55 43.54
C GLY A 144 -14.96 -9.86 44.26
N THR A 145 -13.72 -10.08 44.72
CA THR A 145 -13.34 -11.27 45.50
C THR A 145 -13.66 -11.17 46.99
N ALA A 146 -13.96 -9.97 47.51
CA ALA A 146 -14.41 -9.75 48.89
C ALA A 146 -15.95 -9.77 49.06
N ALA A 147 -16.71 -10.02 47.99
CA ALA A 147 -18.17 -10.04 48.02
C ALA A 147 -18.71 -11.37 47.45
N GLY A 148 -18.24 -12.47 48.02
CA GLY A 148 -18.99 -13.73 48.02
C GLY A 148 -19.96 -13.70 49.21
N GLY A 149 -21.15 -13.17 49.00
CA GLY A 149 -22.21 -13.06 50.00
C GLY A 149 -23.54 -12.76 49.33
N GLU A 150 -24.50 -13.64 49.56
CA GLU A 150 -25.85 -13.70 49.01
C GLU A 150 -26.71 -12.45 49.26
N ALA A 151 -27.83 -12.41 48.55
CA ALA A 151 -29.05 -11.63 48.77
C ALA A 151 -29.17 -10.24 48.10
N GLY A 152 -30.27 -10.09 47.36
CA GLY A 152 -30.58 -8.94 46.53
C GLY A 152 -31.10 -7.72 47.29
N GLY A 153 -31.18 -6.59 46.58
CA GLY A 153 -31.82 -5.40 47.12
C GLY A 153 -31.33 -4.07 46.55
N LYS A 154 -32.08 -3.58 45.54
CA LYS A 154 -32.31 -2.15 45.20
C LYS A 154 -31.09 -1.27 44.88
N ALA A 155 -30.97 -0.98 43.59
CA ALA A 155 -30.10 0.04 43.02
C ALA A 155 -30.30 1.42 43.68
N LYS A 156 -29.26 1.92 44.34
CA LYS A 156 -29.11 3.34 44.69
C LYS A 156 -27.94 3.90 43.87
N ILE A 157 -28.27 4.83 42.97
CA ILE A 157 -27.34 5.61 42.16
C ILE A 157 -26.55 6.52 43.11
N LEU A 158 -25.23 6.36 43.19
CA LEU A 158 -24.33 7.27 43.91
C LEU A 158 -23.72 8.30 42.94
N PRO A 159 -23.44 9.53 43.40
CA PRO A 159 -23.11 10.65 42.53
C PRO A 159 -21.69 10.55 41.98
N ARG A 160 -21.53 11.09 40.77
CA ARG A 160 -20.29 11.27 40.03
C ARG A 160 -19.38 12.23 40.80
N ILE A 161 -18.31 11.72 41.41
CA ILE A 161 -17.25 12.54 42.00
C ILE A 161 -16.49 13.22 40.85
N GLN A 162 -16.72 14.54 40.73
CA GLN A 162 -15.85 15.47 40.01
C GLN A 162 -14.52 15.56 40.77
N VAL A 163 -13.42 15.39 40.05
CA VAL A 163 -12.09 15.72 40.56
C VAL A 163 -11.62 16.86 39.68
N ASP A 164 -11.82 18.08 40.17
CA ASP A 164 -11.28 19.28 39.57
C ASP A 164 -9.76 19.34 39.82
N GLY A 165 -9.06 19.77 38.79
CA GLY A 165 -7.62 19.91 38.72
C GLY A 165 -7.28 20.61 37.41
N GLU A 166 -7.42 21.93 37.45
CA GLU A 166 -6.93 22.95 36.51
C GLU A 166 -5.41 22.70 36.30
N ASP A 167 -4.82 22.75 35.10
CA ASP A 167 -4.56 23.96 34.31
C ASP A 167 -4.34 23.60 32.81
N GLY A 168 -4.73 24.52 31.92
CA GLY A 168 -4.34 24.45 30.50
C GLY A 168 -5.31 25.16 29.55
N GLU A 169 -5.32 26.49 29.61
CA GLU A 169 -6.07 27.37 28.70
C GLU A 169 -5.79 27.05 27.22
N SER A 170 -6.84 26.83 26.44
CA SER A 170 -6.86 27.22 25.02
C SER A 170 -8.28 27.59 24.59
N LYS A 171 -8.40 28.90 24.37
CA LYS A 171 -9.53 29.68 23.86
C LYS A 171 -10.26 28.97 22.71
N ARG A 172 -11.58 28.78 22.85
CA ARG A 172 -12.49 28.45 21.74
C ARG A 172 -13.55 29.53 21.65
N ASP A 173 -13.51 30.27 20.55
CA ASP A 173 -14.54 31.22 20.15
C ASP A 173 -15.69 30.43 19.49
N GLY A 174 -16.92 30.70 19.93
CA GLY A 174 -18.12 30.35 19.17
C GLY A 174 -18.38 31.45 18.13
N GLY A 175 -19.12 31.25 17.05
CA GLY A 175 -19.92 30.14 16.58
C GLY A 175 -20.52 30.57 15.23
N ASP A 176 -21.29 29.71 14.59
CA ASP A 176 -22.66 29.98 14.13
C ASP A 176 -23.16 28.82 13.26
N ALA A 177 -24.44 28.54 13.39
CA ALA A 177 -25.13 27.41 12.81
C ALA A 177 -25.51 27.65 11.34
N ASN A 178 -25.48 26.61 10.52
CA ASN A 178 -26.56 26.47 9.55
C ASN A 178 -26.88 25.00 9.24
N ALA A 179 -28.18 24.72 9.23
CA ALA A 179 -28.82 23.44 9.08
C ALA A 179 -28.90 23.02 7.60
N GLY A 180 -28.88 21.71 7.38
CA GLY A 180 -29.14 21.09 6.08
C GLY A 180 -29.31 19.59 6.26
N ALA A 181 -30.55 19.17 6.54
CA ALA A 181 -30.94 17.78 6.70
C ALA A 181 -31.25 17.16 5.35
N GLU A 182 -30.68 15.97 5.05
CA GLU A 182 -31.33 14.99 4.17
C GLU A 182 -31.02 13.55 4.66
N LYS A 183 -32.08 12.74 4.74
CA LYS A 183 -32.08 11.33 5.11
C LYS A 183 -31.69 10.46 3.91
N ALA A 184 -30.98 9.35 4.16
CA ALA A 184 -31.25 8.09 3.48
C ALA A 184 -30.80 6.90 4.33
N ALA A 185 -31.67 5.89 4.40
CA ALA A 185 -31.54 4.67 5.16
C ALA A 185 -30.71 3.61 4.43
N GLY A 186 -30.13 2.66 5.18
CA GLY A 186 -29.55 1.44 4.61
C GLY A 186 -28.91 0.56 5.68
N ALA A 187 -29.62 -0.48 6.10
CA ALA A 187 -29.24 -1.43 7.15
C ALA A 187 -28.52 -2.67 6.59
N ASN A 188 -27.76 -3.32 7.48
CA ASN A 188 -27.27 -4.71 7.48
C ASN A 188 -26.04 -5.05 6.61
N GLY A 189 -25.04 -5.81 7.05
CA GLY A 189 -24.83 -6.49 8.32
C GLY A 189 -23.37 -6.97 8.40
N ALA A 190 -22.77 -6.85 9.59
CA ALA A 190 -21.41 -7.27 9.88
C ALA A 190 -21.43 -8.74 10.36
N SER A 191 -20.75 -9.63 9.64
CA SER A 191 -20.44 -10.97 10.12
C SER A 191 -19.09 -10.95 10.84
N GLU A 192 -19.14 -11.17 12.15
CA GLU A 192 -17.99 -11.34 13.03
C GLU A 192 -17.23 -12.62 12.66
N GLN A 193 -15.95 -12.50 12.31
CA GLN A 193 -15.03 -13.64 12.21
C GLN A 193 -14.23 -13.72 13.53
N PRO A 194 -14.07 -14.90 14.14
CA PRO A 194 -13.29 -15.06 15.36
C PRO A 194 -11.80 -14.83 15.06
N GLY A 195 -11.19 -13.91 15.81
CA GLY A 195 -9.78 -13.56 15.67
C GLY A 195 -8.83 -14.70 16.03
N LEU A 196 -7.76 -14.85 15.24
CA LEU A 196 -6.63 -15.74 15.54
C LEU A 196 -5.96 -15.32 16.86
N LEU A 197 -5.88 -16.25 17.82
CA LEU A 197 -4.96 -16.17 18.95
C LEU A 197 -3.60 -16.71 18.50
N ILE A 198 -2.57 -15.86 18.49
CA ILE A 198 -1.18 -16.27 18.31
C ILE A 198 -0.59 -16.46 19.71
N HIS A 199 -0.15 -17.69 19.99
CA HIS A 199 0.67 -18.01 21.16
C HIS A 199 2.13 -17.89 20.72
N ASP A 200 2.85 -16.92 21.28
CA ASP A 200 4.30 -16.85 21.21
C ASP A 200 4.84 -17.86 22.24
N ASP A 201 5.10 -19.09 21.81
CA ASP A 201 5.90 -20.05 22.58
C ASP A 201 7.36 -19.91 22.14
N ASP A 202 8.15 -19.24 22.97
CA ASP A 202 9.61 -19.22 22.95
C ASP A 202 10.14 -20.56 23.49
N ASP A 203 10.96 -21.26 22.69
CA ASP A 203 12.05 -22.16 23.11
C ASP A 203 13.16 -22.17 22.03
#